data_AF-A0A9D9CT71-F1
#
_entry.id   AF-A0A9D9CT71-F1
#
_cell.length_a   1.000
_cell.length_b   1.000
_cell.length_c   1.000
_cell.angle_alpha   90.00
_cell.angle_beta   90.00
_cell.angle_gamma   90.00
#
_symmetry.space_group_name_H-M   'P 1'
#
loop_
_entity.id
_entity.type
_entity.pdbx_description
1 polymer ?
#
loop_
_entity_poly.entity_id
_entity_poly.type
_entity_poly.pdbx_seq_one_letter_code
_entity_poly.pdbx_strand_id
1 'polypeptide(L)' 'AITGRGFIREGYFADLVLVKGEKDQEAAPAYKCGWTPIDENALDYGVVHTMVNGQFIVRDYKLTGVRNGKRLTFDR' A
#
# COMPACT_ATOMS: atom_id res chain seq x y z
N ALA A 1 19.06 10.51 -0.52
CA ALA A 1 18.12 9.37 -0.65
C ALA A 1 17.13 9.43 0.52
N ILE A 2 16.16 8.50 0.63
CA ILE A 2 15.32 8.41 1.84
C ILE A 2 15.98 7.41 2.79
N THR A 3 16.31 7.87 3.99
CA THR A 3 17.03 7.05 4.97
C THR A 3 16.19 5.82 5.36
N GLY A 4 16.75 4.62 5.17
CA GLY A 4 16.16 3.36 5.63
C GLY A 4 14.85 2.93 4.95
N ARG A 5 14.54 3.43 3.75
CA ARG A 5 13.31 3.06 2.99
C ARG A 5 13.61 2.79 1.51
N GLY A 6 12.66 2.18 0.81
CA GLY A 6 12.72 1.92 -0.64
C GLY A 6 13.44 0.62 -1.04
N PHE A 7 13.93 -0.16 -0.08
CA PHE A 7 14.55 -1.46 -0.32
C PHE A 7 14.12 -2.48 0.74
N ILE A 8 14.02 -3.75 0.35
CA ILE A 8 13.86 -4.88 1.28
C ILE A 8 15.26 -5.27 1.76
N ARG A 9 15.67 -4.72 2.91
CA ARG A 9 16.99 -4.94 3.51
C ARG A 9 16.85 -5.00 5.03
N GLU A 10 17.75 -5.72 5.67
CA GLU A 10 17.83 -5.73 7.13
C GLU A 10 18.07 -4.31 7.68
N GLY A 11 17.42 -3.99 8.80
CA GLY A 11 17.48 -2.67 9.43
C GLY A 11 16.63 -1.58 8.76
N TYR A 12 15.98 -1.84 7.62
CA TYR A 12 15.08 -0.88 6.97
C TYR A 12 13.66 -0.94 7.56
N PHE A 13 12.88 0.13 7.36
CA PHE A 13 11.48 0.12 7.74
C PHE A 13 10.71 -0.94 6.96
N ALA A 14 9.85 -1.69 7.65
CA ALA A 14 8.95 -2.67 7.04
C ALA A 14 7.76 -1.95 6.35
N ASP A 15 8.07 -1.28 5.25
CA ASP A 15 7.10 -0.72 4.31
C ASP A 15 7.00 -1.66 3.12
N LEU A 16 5.96 -2.49 3.10
CA LEU A 16 5.82 -3.59 2.16
C LEU A 16 4.41 -3.62 1.59
N VAL A 17 4.29 -4.05 0.34
CA VAL A 17 3.01 -4.34 -0.31
C VAL A 17 3.03 -5.77 -0.84
N LEU A 18 1.96 -6.52 -0.54
CA LEU A 18 1.69 -7.82 -1.15
C LEU A 18 0.61 -7.62 -2.21
N VAL A 19 0.96 -7.94 -3.45
CA VAL A 19 0.05 -7.92 -4.58
C VAL A 19 -0.23 -9.34 -5.05
N LYS A 20 -1.44 -9.59 -5.54
CA LYS A 20 -1.84 -10.89 -6.07
C LYS A 20 -2.57 -10.68 -7.40
N GLY A 21 -2.26 -11.51 -8.37
CA GLY A 21 -2.98 -11.56 -9.64
C GLY A 21 -4.39 -12.14 -9.42
N GLU A 22 -5.40 -11.42 -9.87
CA GLU A 22 -6.81 -11.76 -9.72
C GLU A 22 -7.57 -11.11 -10.88
N LYS A 23 -8.31 -11.91 -11.66
CA LYS A 23 -9.10 -11.39 -12.78
C LYS A 23 -10.29 -10.58 -12.26
N ASP A 24 -10.65 -9.54 -13.01
CA ASP A 24 -11.85 -8.72 -12.80
C ASP A 24 -11.89 -8.07 -11.39
N GLN A 25 -10.74 -7.58 -10.93
CA GLN A 25 -10.64 -6.93 -9.62
C GLN A 25 -11.24 -5.52 -9.71
N GLU A 26 -12.40 -5.32 -9.08
CA GLU A 26 -13.09 -4.03 -9.09
C GLU A 26 -12.24 -2.93 -8.45
N ALA A 27 -12.07 -1.82 -9.16
CA ALA A 27 -11.41 -0.64 -8.62
C ALA A 27 -12.27 -0.02 -7.50
N ALA A 28 -11.96 -0.32 -6.25
CA ALA A 28 -12.67 0.21 -5.07
C ALA A 28 -11.93 1.42 -4.47
N PRO A 29 -12.31 2.66 -4.79
CA PRO A 29 -11.60 3.84 -4.32
C PRO A 29 -11.80 4.09 -2.82
N ALA A 30 -10.69 4.21 -2.09
CA ALA A 30 -10.70 4.47 -0.64
C ALA A 30 -10.61 5.96 -0.25
N TYR A 31 -10.52 6.87 -1.23
CA TYR A 31 -10.48 8.31 -0.99
C TYR A 31 -11.87 8.93 -0.87
N LYS A 32 -11.94 10.07 -0.17
CA LYS A 32 -13.22 10.72 0.19
C LYS A 32 -14.10 11.11 -1.01
N CYS A 33 -13.52 11.39 -2.17
CA CYS A 33 -14.29 11.83 -3.35
C CYS A 33 -14.92 10.71 -4.17
N GLY A 34 -14.61 9.43 -3.88
CA GLY A 34 -15.29 8.26 -4.47
C GLY A 34 -15.18 8.05 -5.99
N TRP A 35 -14.53 8.93 -6.74
CA TRP A 35 -14.36 8.83 -8.20
C TRP A 35 -12.96 8.35 -8.61
N THR A 36 -12.85 7.37 -9.52
CA THR A 36 -11.58 6.90 -10.11
C THR A 36 -11.50 7.17 -11.61
N PRO A 37 -10.32 7.51 -12.18
CA PRO A 37 -10.13 7.55 -13.63
C PRO A 37 -9.88 6.16 -14.24
N ILE A 38 -9.67 5.15 -13.39
CA ILE A 38 -9.42 3.76 -13.79
C ILE A 38 -10.77 3.08 -13.99
N ASP A 39 -10.94 2.42 -15.13
CA ASP A 39 -12.11 1.59 -15.40
C ASP A 39 -12.23 0.47 -14.37
N GLU A 40 -13.45 0.20 -13.91
CA GLU A 40 -13.77 -0.68 -12.79
C GLU A 40 -13.22 -2.10 -13.00
N ASN A 41 -13.06 -2.57 -14.23
CA ASN A 41 -12.54 -3.91 -14.55
C ASN A 41 -11.11 -3.93 -15.13
N ALA A 42 -10.35 -2.84 -15.03
CA ALA A 42 -9.08 -2.71 -15.75
C ALA A 42 -7.82 -3.23 -15.00
N LEU A 43 -7.97 -3.89 -13.86
CA LEU A 43 -6.83 -4.33 -13.04
C LEU A 43 -6.75 -5.85 -12.95
N ASP A 44 -5.62 -6.40 -13.42
CA ASP A 44 -5.27 -7.83 -13.30
C ASP A 44 -4.69 -8.20 -11.92
N TYR A 45 -4.49 -7.22 -11.04
CA TYR A 45 -3.85 -7.39 -9.73
C TYR A 45 -4.55 -6.57 -8.65
N GLY A 46 -4.66 -7.15 -7.46
CA GLY A 46 -5.15 -6.50 -6.25
C GLY A 46 -4.08 -6.37 -5.18
N VAL A 47 -4.19 -5.32 -4.35
CA VAL A 47 -3.37 -5.15 -3.14
C VAL A 47 -4.00 -5.94 -1.99
N VAL A 48 -3.36 -7.04 -1.60
CA VAL A 48 -3.86 -7.94 -0.55
C VAL A 48 -3.52 -7.39 0.84
N HIS A 49 -2.26 -6.98 1.01
CA HIS A 49 -1.74 -6.44 2.26
C HIS A 49 -0.82 -5.26 2.02
N THR A 50 -0.88 -4.29 2.92
CA THR A 50 0.07 -3.18 2.97
C THR A 50 0.53 -3.00 4.40
N MET A 51 1.84 -3.06 4.60
CA MET A 51 2.48 -2.75 5.87
C MET A 51 3.14 -1.38 5.76
N VAL A 52 2.94 -0.55 6.78
CA VAL A 52 3.66 0.71 6.95
C VAL A 52 4.34 0.66 8.31
N ASN A 53 5.67 0.83 8.32
CA ASN A 53 6.49 0.72 9.51
C ASN A 53 6.19 -0.54 10.36
N GLY A 54 5.95 -1.69 9.70
CA GLY A 54 5.71 -2.97 10.36
C GLY A 54 4.26 -3.23 10.82
N GLN A 55 3.31 -2.36 10.52
CA GLN A 55 1.89 -2.55 10.89
C GLN A 55 1.01 -2.64 9.64
N PHE A 56 0.06 -3.57 9.65
CA PHE A 56 -0.91 -3.73 8.56
C PHE A 56 -1.90 -2.56 8.53
N ILE A 57 -1.83 -1.75 7.47
CA ILE A 57 -2.81 -0.71 7.17
C ILE A 57 -3.86 -1.19 6.15
N VAL A 58 -3.49 -2.18 5.33
CA VAL A 58 -4.39 -2.99 4.50
C VAL A 58 -4.16 -4.44 4.87
N ARG A 59 -5.25 -5.16 5.15
CA ARG A 59 -5.24 -6.59 5.45
C ARG A 59 -6.45 -7.24 4.78
N ASP A 60 -6.23 -8.39 4.14
CA ASP A 60 -7.25 -9.13 3.42
C ASP A 60 -8.10 -8.22 2.51
N TYR A 61 -7.42 -7.44 1.66
CA TYR A 61 -8.00 -6.46 0.72
C TYR A 61 -8.75 -5.28 1.34
N LYS A 62 -8.74 -5.12 2.67
CA LYS A 62 -9.50 -4.08 3.38
C LYS A 62 -8.60 -3.16 4.19
N LEU A 63 -8.98 -1.89 4.28
CA LEU A 63 -8.35 -0.95 5.20
C LEU A 63 -8.62 -1.37 6.65
N THR A 64 -7.57 -1.36 7.48
CA THR A 64 -7.67 -1.69 8.90
C THR A 64 -8.05 -0.49 9.77
N GLY A 65 -7.96 0.73 9.24
CA GLY A 65 -8.12 1.97 9.98
C GLY A 65 -6.88 2.39 10.79
N VAL A 66 -5.86 1.52 10.88
CA VAL A 66 -4.60 1.82 11.58
C VAL A 66 -3.83 2.90 10.82
N ARG A 67 -3.31 3.89 11.56
CA ARG A 67 -2.44 4.95 11.03
C ARG A 67 -1.07 4.81 11.67
N ASN A 68 -0.08 4.33 10.90
CA ASN A 68 1.28 4.13 11.38
C ASN A 68 2.32 4.93 10.58
N GLY A 69 1.96 6.13 10.11
CA GLY A 69 2.86 6.99 9.35
C GLY A 69 4.00 7.55 10.18
N LYS A 70 5.18 7.72 9.57
CA LYS A 70 6.35 8.41 10.16
C LYS A 70 6.91 9.42 9.17
N ARG A 71 7.45 10.52 9.67
CA ARG A 71 8.12 11.54 8.84
C ARG A 71 9.34 10.93 8.15
N LEU A 72 9.52 11.24 6.87
CA LEU A 72 10.70 10.84 6.10
C LEU A 72 11.93 11.66 6.50
N THR A 73 13.08 11.00 6.52
CA THR A 73 14.39 11.64 6.64
C THR A 73 15.07 11.56 5.28
N PHE A 74 15.71 12.66 4.86
CA PHE A 74 16.38 12.77 3.59
C PHE A 74 17.87 12.97 3.83
N ASP A 75 18.69 12.13 3.21
CA ASP A 75 20.14 12.34 3.16
C ASP A 75 20.37 13.49 2.17
N ARG A 76 20.75 14.65 2.68
CA ARG A 76 21.21 15.81 1.92
C ARG A 76 22.72 15.82 1.85
#